data_AF-A0AAQ2G7I3-F1
#
_entry.id   AF-A0AAQ2G7I3-F1
#
_cell.length_a   1.000
_cell.length_b   1.000
_cell.length_c   1.000
_cell.angle_alpha   90.00
_cell.angle_beta   90.00
_cell.angle_gamma   90.00
#
_symmetry.space_group_name_H-M   'P 1'
#
loop_
_entity.id
_entity.type
_entity.pdbx_description
1 polymer ?
#
loop_
_entity_poly.entity_id
_entity_poly.type
_entity_poly.pdbx_seq_one_letter_code
_entity_poly.pdbx_strand_id
1 'polypeptide(L)'
;MLRQISRDVRVNLKDRLRDVRDIIRQSRHDSDSEANLVREATSHLPPFPGKGIEGLLGHAASAVDEALSIAESFVPHDRPTKIDGTTVKGLGIYFPAGNEERRSSAERVFRRDMYYLTRTVLAALKIDNARIHEADFAAVHAAMRKRHAGLLAAIPARPGPAALPAVAAACAGLLVECLNHRPVRFAEAEPDAIGDRALDIACLAPVVLACGLATTASDGAPEPDMLETAVLAAGIRHDRIVKACAKASPVDELTPVFATLLAHLP
;
A
#
# COMPACT_ATOMS: atom_id res chain seq x y z
N MET A 1 -16.83 -13.63 16.79
CA MET A 1 -16.69 -14.39 15.53
C MET A 1 -17.52 -13.80 14.38
N LEU A 2 -18.86 -13.77 14.44
CA LEU A 2 -19.69 -13.28 13.32
C LEU A 2 -19.36 -11.83 12.87
N ARG A 3 -19.07 -10.93 13.82
CA ARG A 3 -18.64 -9.55 13.51
C ARG A 3 -17.26 -9.44 12.83
N GLN A 4 -16.39 -10.44 13.02
CA GLN A 4 -15.06 -10.48 12.41
C GLN A 4 -15.14 -11.09 11.00
N ILE A 5 -15.87 -12.20 10.86
CA ILE A 5 -16.14 -12.82 9.54
C ILE A 5 -16.86 -11.84 8.61
N SER A 6 -17.91 -11.15 9.10
CA SER A 6 -18.60 -10.11 8.33
C SER A 6 -17.69 -8.94 7.95
N ARG A 7 -16.67 -8.65 8.76
CA ARG A 7 -15.70 -7.59 8.50
C ARG A 7 -14.71 -8.00 7.42
N ASP A 8 -14.15 -9.20 7.51
CA ASP A 8 -13.19 -9.72 6.52
C ASP A 8 -13.87 -9.84 5.15
N VAL A 9 -15.12 -10.31 5.12
CA VAL A 9 -15.97 -10.34 3.92
C VAL A 9 -16.16 -8.93 3.35
N ARG A 10 -16.41 -7.92 4.19
CA ARG A 10 -16.57 -6.52 3.74
C ARG A 10 -15.28 -5.98 3.11
N VAL A 11 -14.12 -6.28 3.68
CA VAL A 11 -12.82 -5.83 3.13
C VAL A 11 -12.56 -6.49 1.79
N ASN A 12 -12.73 -7.81 1.70
CA ASN A 12 -12.54 -8.54 0.45
C ASN A 12 -13.53 -8.08 -0.63
N LEU A 13 -14.79 -7.83 -0.26
CA LEU A 13 -15.78 -7.28 -1.18
C LEU A 13 -15.37 -5.90 -1.70
N LYS A 14 -14.86 -5.02 -0.81
CA LYS A 14 -14.36 -3.71 -1.21
C LYS A 14 -13.20 -3.84 -2.20
N ASP A 15 -12.24 -4.72 -1.93
CA ASP A 15 -11.10 -4.96 -2.81
C ASP A 15 -11.56 -5.48 -4.18
N ARG A 16 -12.50 -6.42 -4.22
CA ARG A 16 -13.10 -6.90 -5.48
C ARG A 16 -13.85 -5.82 -6.25
N LEU A 17 -14.59 -4.95 -5.56
CA LEU A 17 -15.29 -3.84 -6.22
C LEU A 17 -14.31 -2.81 -6.79
N ARG A 18 -13.18 -2.57 -6.12
CA ARG A 18 -12.09 -1.75 -6.67
C ARG A 18 -11.51 -2.38 -7.93
N ASP A 19 -11.24 -3.68 -7.93
CA ASP A 19 -10.76 -4.41 -9.11
C ASP A 19 -11.72 -4.29 -10.30
N VAL A 20 -13.02 -4.48 -10.06
CA VAL A 20 -14.05 -4.35 -11.11
C VAL A 20 -14.07 -2.93 -11.69
N ARG A 21 -14.01 -1.90 -10.83
CA ARG A 21 -13.96 -0.50 -11.27
C ARG A 21 -12.71 -0.23 -12.11
N ASP A 22 -11.57 -0.76 -11.71
CA ASP A 22 -10.31 -0.53 -12.42
C ASP A 22 -10.30 -1.24 -13.78
N ILE A 23 -10.86 -2.46 -13.87
CA ILE A 23 -11.08 -3.17 -15.14
C ILE A 23 -12.00 -2.38 -16.09
N ILE A 24 -13.09 -1.82 -15.57
CA ILE A 24 -14.02 -0.99 -16.35
C ILE A 24 -13.34 0.28 -16.86
N ARG A 25 -12.51 0.93 -16.03
CA ARG A 25 -11.74 2.11 -16.43
C ARG A 25 -10.70 1.78 -17.50
N GLN A 26 -9.98 0.68 -17.34
CA GLN A 26 -9.00 0.23 -18.33
C GLN A 26 -9.68 -0.10 -19.66
N SER A 27 -10.80 -0.84 -19.63
CA SER A 27 -11.58 -1.14 -20.84
C SER A 27 -12.07 0.11 -21.56
N ARG A 28 -12.39 1.21 -20.85
CA ARG A 28 -12.74 2.49 -21.45
C ARG A 28 -11.56 3.18 -22.13
N HIS A 29 -10.39 3.18 -21.48
CA HIS A 29 -9.19 3.77 -22.09
C HIS A 29 -8.71 2.98 -23.30
N ASP A 30 -8.78 1.65 -23.25
CA ASP A 30 -8.44 0.79 -24.38
C ASP A 30 -9.47 0.97 -25.51
N SER A 31 -10.76 1.05 -25.19
CA SER A 31 -11.80 1.30 -26.19
C SER A 31 -11.72 2.72 -26.77
N ASP A 32 -11.37 3.74 -26.00
CA ASP A 32 -11.17 5.11 -26.51
C ASP A 32 -9.87 5.21 -27.33
N SER A 33 -8.85 4.41 -27.01
CA SER A 33 -7.61 4.31 -27.77
C SER A 33 -7.84 3.60 -29.11
N GLU A 34 -8.49 2.44 -29.11
CA GLU A 34 -8.93 1.74 -30.32
C GLU A 34 -9.94 2.56 -31.11
N ALA A 35 -10.93 3.19 -30.46
CA ALA A 35 -11.90 4.05 -31.13
C ALA A 35 -11.23 5.29 -31.73
N ASN A 36 -10.18 5.87 -31.11
CA ASN A 36 -9.43 6.97 -31.73
C ASN A 36 -8.61 6.51 -32.93
N LEU A 37 -7.93 5.35 -32.85
CA LEU A 37 -7.19 4.76 -33.97
C LEU A 37 -8.12 4.38 -35.13
N VAL A 38 -9.26 3.78 -34.82
CA VAL A 38 -10.31 3.44 -35.80
C VAL A 38 -10.93 4.72 -36.35
N ARG A 39 -11.22 5.74 -35.53
CA ARG A 39 -11.81 7.01 -36.00
C ARG A 39 -10.86 7.84 -36.85
N GLU A 40 -9.55 7.74 -36.63
CA GLU A 40 -8.53 8.34 -37.50
C GLU A 40 -8.44 7.59 -38.83
N ALA A 41 -8.44 6.25 -38.80
CA ALA A 41 -8.42 5.38 -39.97
C ALA A 41 -9.75 5.36 -40.78
N THR A 42 -10.89 5.59 -40.14
CA THR A 42 -12.24 5.59 -40.75
C THR A 42 -12.84 6.99 -40.85
N SER A 43 -12.05 8.04 -40.67
CA SER A 43 -12.47 9.45 -40.78
C SER A 43 -13.09 9.79 -42.15
N HIS A 44 -12.86 8.94 -43.15
CA HIS A 44 -13.40 9.04 -44.51
C HIS A 44 -14.61 8.12 -44.80
N LEU A 45 -15.09 7.35 -43.83
CA LEU A 45 -16.21 6.41 -44.00
C LEU A 45 -17.47 6.90 -43.27
N PRO A 46 -18.68 6.69 -43.84
CA PRO A 46 -19.92 7.08 -43.18
C PRO A 46 -20.13 6.31 -41.86
N PRO A 47 -20.76 6.92 -40.85
CA PRO A 47 -20.83 6.36 -39.50
C PRO A 47 -21.64 5.06 -39.45
N PHE A 48 -21.02 3.99 -38.96
CA PHE A 48 -21.66 2.68 -38.74
C PHE A 48 -22.58 2.68 -37.50
N PRO A 49 -23.74 1.99 -37.53
CA PRO A 49 -24.69 1.95 -36.43
C PRO A 49 -24.29 0.88 -35.40
N GLY A 50 -23.31 1.18 -34.55
CA GLY A 50 -22.83 0.28 -33.47
C GLY A 50 -22.93 0.84 -32.05
N LYS A 51 -23.48 2.05 -31.86
CA LYS A 51 -23.44 2.85 -30.61
C LYS A 51 -24.13 2.26 -29.36
N GLY A 52 -24.61 1.02 -29.40
CA GLY A 52 -25.37 0.41 -28.30
C GLY A 52 -24.52 -0.18 -27.18
N ILE A 53 -23.34 -0.73 -27.50
CA ILE A 53 -22.55 -1.54 -26.55
C ILE A 53 -21.77 -0.65 -25.56
N GLU A 54 -21.18 0.44 -26.06
CA GLU A 54 -20.47 1.46 -25.24
C GLU A 54 -21.41 2.13 -24.22
N GLY A 55 -22.66 2.38 -24.62
CA GLY A 55 -23.69 2.94 -23.74
C GLY A 55 -24.11 2.00 -22.61
N LEU A 56 -24.18 0.69 -22.88
CA LEU A 56 -24.52 -0.33 -21.87
C LEU A 56 -23.39 -0.52 -20.86
N LEU A 57 -22.14 -0.55 -21.32
CA LEU A 57 -20.96 -0.58 -20.44
C LEU A 57 -20.87 0.70 -19.60
N GLY A 58 -21.17 1.85 -20.19
CA GLY A 58 -21.24 3.11 -19.46
C GLY A 58 -22.32 3.15 -18.37
N HIS A 59 -23.47 2.52 -18.62
CA HIS A 59 -24.56 2.44 -17.65
C HIS A 59 -24.25 1.48 -16.49
N ALA A 60 -23.66 0.33 -16.78
CA ALA A 60 -23.21 -0.63 -15.77
C ALA A 60 -22.11 -0.04 -14.88
N ALA A 61 -21.18 0.71 -15.46
CA ALA A 61 -20.14 1.43 -14.73
C ALA A 61 -20.71 2.47 -13.76
N SER A 62 -21.65 3.30 -14.23
CA SER A 62 -22.33 4.28 -13.38
C SER A 62 -23.13 3.62 -12.24
N ALA A 63 -23.79 2.49 -12.50
CA ALA A 63 -24.50 1.74 -11.47
C ALA A 63 -23.54 1.13 -10.42
N VAL A 64 -22.36 0.68 -10.83
CA VAL A 64 -21.31 0.21 -9.92
C VAL A 64 -20.71 1.36 -9.12
N ASP A 65 -20.44 2.51 -9.74
CA ASP A 65 -19.96 3.72 -9.05
C ASP A 65 -21.01 4.24 -8.05
N GLU A 66 -22.30 4.18 -8.39
CA GLU A 66 -23.39 4.56 -7.50
C GLU A 66 -23.50 3.57 -6.31
N ALA A 67 -23.41 2.26 -6.57
CA ALA A 67 -23.38 1.24 -5.52
C ALA A 67 -22.13 1.36 -4.62
N LEU A 68 -20.97 1.72 -5.19
CA LEU A 68 -19.74 2.01 -4.45
C LEU A 68 -19.85 3.29 -3.64
N SER A 69 -20.44 4.35 -4.19
CA SER A 69 -20.68 5.62 -3.49
C SER A 69 -21.65 5.41 -2.32
N ILE A 70 -22.71 4.63 -2.52
CA ILE A 70 -23.64 4.21 -1.47
C ILE A 70 -22.92 3.32 -0.44
N ALA A 71 -22.12 2.33 -0.86
CA ALA A 71 -21.36 1.48 0.05
C ALA A 71 -20.30 2.27 0.85
N GLU A 72 -19.67 3.27 0.23
CA GLU A 72 -18.76 4.22 0.86
C GLU A 72 -19.51 5.11 1.87
N SER A 73 -20.74 5.54 1.57
CA SER A 73 -21.57 6.34 2.49
C SER A 73 -21.89 5.64 3.81
N PHE A 74 -21.91 4.29 3.83
CA PHE A 74 -22.14 3.49 5.03
C PHE A 74 -20.88 3.24 5.88
N VAL A 75 -19.71 3.72 5.43
CA VAL A 75 -18.46 3.69 6.18
C VAL A 75 -18.25 5.07 6.81
N PRO A 76 -18.13 5.19 8.15
CA PRO A 76 -17.79 6.45 8.80
C PRO A 76 -16.49 7.01 8.20
N HIS A 77 -16.60 8.14 7.52
CA HIS A 77 -15.53 8.77 6.76
C HIS A 77 -14.73 9.71 7.67
N ASP A 78 -13.71 9.18 8.34
CA ASP A 78 -12.51 9.97 8.65
C ASP A 78 -11.53 9.74 7.49
N ARG A 79 -11.82 10.34 6.34
CA ARG A 79 -10.81 10.49 5.28
C ARG A 79 -9.87 11.61 5.72
N PRO A 80 -8.55 11.39 5.83
CA PRO A 80 -7.62 12.50 5.86
C PRO A 80 -7.71 13.20 4.50
N THR A 81 -8.17 14.46 4.50
CA THR A 81 -8.35 15.32 3.31
C THR A 81 -7.03 15.60 2.58
N LYS A 82 -5.92 15.43 3.30
CA LYS A 82 -4.54 15.40 2.81
C LYS A 82 -3.80 14.38 3.67
N ILE A 83 -3.00 13.51 3.05
CA ILE A 83 -2.03 12.72 3.81
C ILE A 83 -0.93 13.69 4.20
N ASP A 84 -1.12 14.32 5.34
CA ASP A 84 -0.12 15.14 6.01
C ASP A 84 0.76 14.22 6.90
N GLY A 85 1.89 14.72 7.40
CA GLY A 85 2.83 13.95 8.24
C GLY A 85 2.19 13.29 9.45
N THR A 86 1.02 13.77 9.89
CA THR A 86 0.18 13.18 10.95
C THR A 86 -0.47 11.83 10.61
N THR A 87 -0.41 11.41 9.34
CA THR A 87 -1.01 10.14 8.90
C THR A 87 -0.11 8.95 9.22
N VAL A 88 1.21 9.14 9.13
CA VAL A 88 2.21 8.10 9.41
C VAL A 88 2.26 7.85 10.91
N LYS A 89 2.09 6.59 11.31
CA LYS A 89 2.17 6.20 12.73
C LYS A 89 3.33 5.27 12.97
N GLY A 90 3.90 5.35 14.17
CA GLY A 90 4.93 4.43 14.62
C GLY A 90 4.41 3.00 14.78
N LEU A 91 5.31 2.04 14.75
CA LEU A 91 5.03 0.61 14.85
C LEU A 91 4.27 0.25 16.13
N GLY A 92 4.50 0.96 17.23
CA GLY A 92 3.78 0.75 18.50
C GLY A 92 2.26 0.98 18.39
N ILE A 93 1.81 1.85 17.48
CA ILE A 93 0.37 2.09 17.26
C ILE A 93 -0.24 0.98 16.40
N TYR A 94 0.49 0.47 15.42
CA TYR A 94 0.02 -0.62 14.54
C TYR A 94 0.12 -1.99 15.21
N PHE A 95 1.11 -2.19 16.08
CA PHE A 95 1.39 -3.45 16.75
C PHE A 95 1.41 -3.29 18.28
N PRO A 96 0.31 -2.81 18.90
CA PRO A 96 0.28 -2.61 20.34
C PRO A 96 0.34 -3.95 21.09
N ALA A 97 1.04 -3.95 22.22
CA ALA A 97 0.94 -5.01 23.22
C ALA A 97 -0.45 -4.99 23.89
N GLY A 98 -0.91 -6.15 24.38
CA GLY A 98 -2.16 -6.26 25.14
C GLY A 98 -3.24 -7.12 24.47
N ASN A 99 -4.50 -6.85 24.81
CA ASN A 99 -5.66 -7.70 24.54
C ASN A 99 -6.13 -7.69 23.06
N GLU A 100 -7.00 -8.65 22.73
CA GLU A 100 -7.45 -8.92 21.36
C GLU A 100 -8.27 -7.77 20.72
N GLU A 101 -8.94 -6.96 21.54
CA GLU A 101 -9.72 -5.82 21.08
C GLU A 101 -8.83 -4.65 20.61
N ARG A 102 -7.79 -4.32 21.39
CA ARG A 102 -6.76 -3.36 20.96
C ARG A 102 -6.05 -3.85 19.71
N ARG A 103 -5.74 -5.15 19.67
CA ARG A 103 -5.11 -5.81 18.52
C ARG A 103 -5.93 -5.70 17.25
N SER A 104 -7.25 -5.93 17.34
CA SER A 104 -8.20 -5.83 16.23
C SER A 104 -8.43 -4.39 15.78
N SER A 105 -8.33 -3.43 16.69
CA SER A 105 -8.47 -2.01 16.34
C SER A 105 -7.22 -1.46 15.66
N ALA A 106 -6.04 -1.89 16.12
CA ALA A 106 -4.77 -1.55 15.49
C ALA A 106 -4.59 -2.17 14.10
N GLU A 107 -5.08 -3.40 13.86
CA GLU A 107 -5.12 -4.02 12.53
C GLU A 107 -5.88 -3.14 11.52
N ARG A 108 -7.07 -2.66 11.89
CA ARG A 108 -7.87 -1.78 11.01
C ARG A 108 -7.16 -0.47 10.69
N VAL A 109 -6.54 0.13 11.70
CA VAL A 109 -5.78 1.37 11.54
C VAL A 109 -4.56 1.12 10.63
N PHE A 110 -3.85 0.00 10.84
CA PHE A 110 -2.73 -0.41 10.00
C PHE A 110 -3.13 -0.55 8.53
N ARG A 111 -4.10 -1.41 8.19
CA ARG A 111 -4.43 -1.63 6.77
C ARG A 111 -4.95 -0.38 6.07
N ARG A 112 -5.74 0.43 6.78
CA ARG A 112 -6.28 1.69 6.24
C ARG A 112 -5.13 2.66 5.94
N ASP A 113 -4.26 2.87 6.91
CA ASP A 113 -3.16 3.81 6.76
C ASP A 113 -2.16 3.31 5.70
N MET A 114 -1.82 2.01 5.69
CA MET A 114 -0.95 1.41 4.67
C MET A 114 -1.51 1.58 3.25
N TYR A 115 -2.82 1.41 3.05
CA TYR A 115 -3.47 1.66 1.76
C TYR A 115 -3.25 3.11 1.28
N TYR A 116 -3.47 4.07 2.16
CA TYR A 116 -3.35 5.49 1.83
C TYR A 116 -1.89 5.91 1.60
N LEU A 117 -0.96 5.48 2.47
CA LEU A 117 0.47 5.77 2.33
C LEU A 117 1.02 5.18 1.03
N THR A 118 0.67 3.92 0.73
CA THR A 118 1.08 3.24 -0.50
C THR A 118 0.55 3.96 -1.74
N ARG A 119 -0.71 4.42 -1.70
CA ARG A 119 -1.30 5.22 -2.78
C ARG A 119 -0.56 6.53 -3.01
N THR A 120 -0.10 7.20 -1.95
CA THR A 120 0.73 8.42 -2.08
C THR A 120 2.08 8.12 -2.71
N VAL A 121 2.74 7.02 -2.31
CA VAL A 121 4.02 6.63 -2.91
C VAL A 121 3.85 6.32 -4.40
N LEU A 122 2.82 5.58 -4.79
CA LEU A 122 2.53 5.30 -6.20
C LEU A 122 2.33 6.58 -7.02
N ALA A 123 1.59 7.55 -6.47
CA ALA A 123 1.42 8.85 -7.12
C ALA A 123 2.74 9.61 -7.25
N ALA A 124 3.60 9.59 -6.22
CA ALA A 124 4.93 10.21 -6.27
C ALA A 124 5.86 9.56 -7.31
N LEU A 125 5.73 8.24 -7.49
CA LEU A 125 6.46 7.46 -8.50
C LEU A 125 5.85 7.57 -9.90
N LYS A 126 4.72 8.27 -10.07
CA LYS A 126 3.96 8.36 -11.33
C LYS A 126 3.56 6.98 -11.87
N ILE A 127 3.25 6.05 -10.97
CA ILE A 127 2.76 4.73 -11.32
C ILE A 127 1.23 4.78 -11.29
N ASP A 128 0.66 4.77 -12.49
CA ASP A 128 -0.79 4.67 -12.68
C ASP A 128 -1.23 3.19 -12.70
N ASN A 129 -2.53 2.96 -12.48
CA ASN A 129 -3.18 1.64 -12.60
C ASN A 129 -2.68 0.52 -11.67
N ALA A 130 -1.91 0.85 -10.63
CA ALA A 130 -1.59 -0.10 -9.56
C ALA A 130 -2.82 -0.34 -8.67
N ARG A 131 -3.14 -1.63 -8.45
CA ARG A 131 -4.23 -2.06 -7.55
C ARG A 131 -3.67 -2.30 -6.16
N ILE A 132 -4.37 -1.81 -5.14
CA ILE A 132 -3.97 -1.97 -3.73
C ILE A 132 -5.07 -2.72 -2.98
N HIS A 133 -4.71 -3.81 -2.33
CA HIS A 133 -5.63 -4.68 -1.58
C HIS A 133 -5.43 -4.55 -0.07
N GLU A 134 -6.49 -4.13 0.63
CA GLU A 134 -6.45 -3.99 2.09
C GLU A 134 -6.46 -5.34 2.80
N ALA A 135 -7.06 -6.37 2.19
CA ALA A 135 -7.02 -7.74 2.72
C ALA A 135 -5.58 -8.27 2.83
N ASP A 136 -4.72 -7.92 1.86
CA ASP A 136 -3.32 -8.35 1.85
C ASP A 136 -2.53 -7.62 2.94
N PHE A 137 -2.84 -6.35 3.24
CA PHE A 137 -2.29 -5.68 4.43
C PHE A 137 -2.77 -6.31 5.75
N ALA A 138 -4.00 -6.80 5.83
CA ALA A 138 -4.44 -7.57 7.00
C ALA A 138 -3.63 -8.87 7.16
N ALA A 139 -3.28 -9.54 6.05
CA ALA A 139 -2.42 -10.71 6.06
C ALA A 139 -0.99 -10.37 6.50
N VAL A 140 -0.39 -9.28 6.00
CA VAL A 140 0.90 -8.74 6.47
C VAL A 140 0.88 -8.53 7.98
N HIS A 141 -0.16 -7.88 8.50
CA HIS A 141 -0.28 -7.59 9.94
C HIS A 141 -0.30 -8.87 10.80
N ALA A 142 -1.08 -9.86 10.37
CA ALA A 142 -1.16 -11.17 11.02
C ALA A 142 0.18 -11.93 10.95
N ALA A 143 0.85 -11.91 9.80
CA ALA A 143 2.15 -12.54 9.60
C ALA A 143 3.23 -11.91 10.47
N MET A 144 3.29 -10.57 10.53
CA MET A 144 4.19 -9.82 11.40
C MET A 144 4.04 -10.21 12.87
N ARG A 145 2.79 -10.28 13.36
CA ARG A 145 2.55 -10.69 14.75
C ARG A 145 2.90 -12.15 15.02
N LYS A 146 2.78 -13.03 14.03
CA LYS A 146 3.04 -14.46 14.20
C LYS A 146 4.53 -14.79 14.12
N ARG A 147 5.22 -14.25 13.11
CA ARG A 147 6.61 -14.61 12.76
C ARG A 147 7.64 -13.65 13.33
N HIS A 148 7.27 -12.39 13.55
CA HIS A 148 8.17 -11.32 13.99
C HIS A 148 7.79 -10.75 15.37
N ALA A 149 7.04 -11.51 16.19
CA ALA A 149 6.66 -11.12 17.54
C ALA A 149 7.87 -10.69 18.41
N GLY A 150 9.00 -11.41 18.28
CA GLY A 150 10.23 -11.09 18.99
C GLY A 150 10.83 -9.74 18.60
N LEU A 151 10.79 -9.39 17.31
CA LEU A 151 11.27 -8.09 16.81
C LEU A 151 10.38 -6.96 17.33
N LEU A 152 9.06 -7.16 17.33
CA LEU A 152 8.10 -6.20 17.87
C LEU A 152 8.29 -6.00 19.38
N ALA A 153 8.55 -7.09 20.13
CA ALA A 153 8.78 -7.05 21.58
C ALA A 153 10.11 -6.39 21.96
N ALA A 154 11.10 -6.36 21.07
CA ALA A 154 12.39 -5.72 21.29
C ALA A 154 12.32 -4.19 21.22
N ILE A 155 11.23 -3.61 20.67
CA ILE A 155 11.03 -2.17 20.62
C ILE A 155 10.54 -1.70 22.01
N PRO A 156 11.28 -0.82 22.70
CA PRO A 156 10.85 -0.28 23.98
C PRO A 156 9.60 0.60 23.82
N ALA A 157 8.76 0.67 24.86
CA ALA A 157 7.52 1.46 24.83
C ALA A 157 7.74 2.96 24.56
N ARG A 158 8.91 3.47 24.92
CA ARG A 158 9.39 4.80 24.53
C ARG A 158 10.71 4.64 23.77
N PRO A 159 10.67 4.53 22.43
CA PRO A 159 11.87 4.44 21.62
C PRO A 159 12.69 5.72 21.73
N GLY A 160 13.98 5.56 21.95
CA GLY A 160 14.99 6.62 21.80
C GLY A 160 16.07 6.17 20.81
N PRO A 161 17.18 6.92 20.68
CA PRO A 161 18.24 6.59 19.73
C PRO A 161 18.80 5.15 19.88
N ALA A 162 18.86 4.64 21.11
CA ALA A 162 19.30 3.27 21.38
C ALA A 162 18.34 2.17 20.88
N ALA A 163 17.08 2.50 20.59
CA ALA A 163 16.09 1.57 20.05
C ALA A 163 16.21 1.37 18.54
N LEU A 164 17.03 2.17 17.87
CA LEU A 164 17.13 2.20 16.41
C LEU A 164 17.41 0.83 15.77
N PRO A 165 18.31 -0.02 16.29
CA PRO A 165 18.50 -1.37 15.74
C PRO A 165 17.24 -2.25 15.81
N ALA A 166 16.48 -2.16 16.91
CA ALA A 166 15.23 -2.91 17.08
C ALA A 166 14.14 -2.42 16.13
N VAL A 167 14.02 -1.09 15.96
CA VAL A 167 13.08 -0.48 15.00
C VAL A 167 13.46 -0.88 13.58
N ALA A 168 14.74 -0.80 13.20
CA ALA A 168 15.23 -1.19 11.89
C ALA A 168 14.94 -2.66 11.58
N ALA A 169 15.16 -3.56 12.54
CA ALA A 169 14.86 -4.98 12.38
C ALA A 169 13.35 -5.24 12.21
N ALA A 170 12.49 -4.55 12.98
CA ALA A 170 11.05 -4.66 12.82
C ALA A 170 10.56 -4.10 11.47
N CYS A 171 11.12 -2.98 11.01
CA CYS A 171 10.89 -2.46 9.67
C CYS A 171 11.35 -3.47 8.59
N ALA A 172 12.53 -4.08 8.75
CA ALA A 172 13.01 -5.10 7.81
C ALA A 172 12.03 -6.29 7.71
N GLY A 173 11.57 -6.80 8.86
CA GLY A 173 10.52 -7.82 8.91
C GLY A 173 9.22 -7.37 8.22
N LEU A 174 8.79 -6.12 8.44
CA LEU A 174 7.59 -5.57 7.83
C LEU A 174 7.69 -5.51 6.31
N LEU A 175 8.82 -5.04 5.77
CA LEU A 175 9.04 -5.03 4.32
C LEU A 175 9.00 -6.45 3.76
N VAL A 176 9.67 -7.40 4.41
CA VAL A 176 9.66 -8.81 3.97
C VAL A 176 8.23 -9.37 3.92
N GLU A 177 7.40 -9.11 4.93
CA GLU A 177 6.02 -9.58 4.90
C GLU A 177 5.17 -8.86 3.86
N CYS A 178 5.36 -7.56 3.64
CA CYS A 178 4.73 -6.85 2.52
C CYS A 178 5.11 -7.49 1.17
N LEU A 179 6.38 -7.82 0.95
CA LEU A 179 6.84 -8.46 -0.29
C LEU A 179 6.30 -9.89 -0.44
N ASN A 180 6.12 -10.63 0.64
CA ASN A 180 5.55 -11.99 0.61
C ASN A 180 4.05 -11.99 0.30
N HIS A 181 3.32 -10.99 0.80
CA HIS A 181 1.87 -10.90 0.67
C HIS A 181 1.41 -10.03 -0.51
N ARG A 182 2.31 -9.29 -1.16
CA ARG A 182 2.09 -8.51 -2.38
C ARG A 182 0.78 -7.70 -2.36
N PRO A 183 0.63 -6.74 -1.43
CA PRO A 183 -0.58 -5.94 -1.31
C PRO A 183 -0.77 -4.93 -2.45
N VAL A 184 0.23 -4.77 -3.31
CA VAL A 184 0.19 -3.94 -4.52
C VAL A 184 0.32 -4.86 -5.73
N ARG A 185 -0.52 -4.65 -6.74
CA ARG A 185 -0.50 -5.40 -7.99
C ARG A 185 -0.42 -4.41 -9.15
N PHE A 186 0.68 -4.44 -9.86
CA PHE A 186 0.88 -3.64 -11.06
C PHE A 186 0.14 -4.29 -12.24
N ALA A 187 -0.38 -3.48 -13.16
CA ALA A 187 -0.89 -3.99 -14.43
C ALA A 187 0.28 -4.61 -15.22
N GLU A 188 0.00 -5.68 -15.98
CA GLU A 188 0.99 -6.50 -16.68
C GLU A 188 2.06 -5.67 -17.40
N ALA A 189 3.24 -5.56 -16.79
CA ALA A 189 4.48 -5.52 -17.56
C ALA A 189 4.86 -6.98 -17.78
N GLU A 190 5.32 -7.33 -18.99
CA GLU A 190 5.75 -8.68 -19.34
C GLU A 190 6.58 -9.33 -18.21
N PRO A 191 6.44 -10.65 -17.99
CA PRO A 191 6.91 -11.31 -16.78
C PRO A 191 8.44 -11.42 -16.76
N ASP A 192 9.10 -10.33 -16.41
CA ASP A 192 10.45 -10.34 -15.89
C ASP A 192 10.33 -10.30 -14.36
N ALA A 193 10.31 -11.48 -13.74
CA ALA A 193 10.06 -11.67 -12.30
C ALA A 193 11.02 -10.85 -11.40
N ILE A 194 12.16 -10.41 -11.95
CA ILE A 194 13.14 -9.54 -11.28
C ILE A 194 12.69 -8.07 -11.29
N GLY A 195 12.10 -7.59 -12.38
CA GLY A 195 11.58 -6.22 -12.50
C GLY A 195 10.37 -5.95 -11.61
N ASP A 196 9.48 -6.94 -11.50
CA ASP A 196 8.29 -6.89 -10.65
C ASP A 196 8.64 -6.73 -9.16
N ARG A 197 9.67 -7.43 -8.69
CA ARG A 197 10.12 -7.35 -7.30
C ARG A 197 10.87 -6.05 -6.97
N ALA A 198 11.59 -5.47 -7.94
CA ALA A 198 12.21 -4.16 -7.76
C ALA A 198 11.13 -3.07 -7.62
N LEU A 199 10.06 -3.14 -8.41
CA LEU A 199 8.95 -2.20 -8.34
C LEU A 199 8.16 -2.33 -7.03
N ASP A 200 7.90 -3.57 -6.58
CA ASP A 200 7.34 -3.85 -5.24
C ASP A 200 8.17 -3.16 -4.14
N ILE A 201 9.50 -3.29 -4.20
CA ILE A 201 10.43 -2.70 -3.23
C ILE A 201 10.42 -1.17 -3.30
N ALA A 202 10.44 -0.59 -4.50
CA ALA A 202 10.38 0.86 -4.70
C ALA A 202 9.10 1.47 -4.09
N CYS A 203 7.98 0.73 -4.16
CA CYS A 203 6.70 1.15 -3.61
C CYS A 203 6.61 0.94 -2.08
N LEU A 204 7.04 -0.21 -1.58
CA LEU A 204 6.77 -0.63 -0.20
C LEU A 204 7.84 -0.21 0.81
N ALA A 205 9.12 -0.11 0.39
CA ALA A 205 10.20 0.29 1.29
C ALA A 205 10.02 1.70 1.89
N PRO A 206 9.60 2.73 1.13
CA PRO A 206 9.31 4.05 1.70
C PRO A 206 8.24 4.04 2.79
N VAL A 207 7.16 3.27 2.58
CA VAL A 207 6.05 3.19 3.55
C VAL A 207 6.55 2.62 4.89
N VAL A 208 7.36 1.57 4.82
CA VAL A 208 7.93 0.90 6.00
C VAL A 208 8.97 1.78 6.70
N LEU A 209 9.81 2.49 5.94
CA LEU A 209 10.77 3.45 6.49
C LEU A 209 10.07 4.61 7.18
N ALA A 210 8.98 5.14 6.62
CA ALA A 210 8.18 6.19 7.25
C ALA A 210 7.61 5.72 8.61
N CYS A 211 7.14 4.47 8.71
CA CYS A 211 6.75 3.89 10.00
C CYS A 211 7.92 3.80 10.99
N GLY A 212 9.13 3.51 10.50
CA GLY A 212 10.36 3.51 11.30
C GLY A 212 10.67 4.91 11.85
N LEU A 213 10.64 5.94 11.01
CA LEU A 213 10.84 7.35 11.39
C LEU A 213 9.82 7.79 12.45
N ALA A 214 8.54 7.49 12.22
CA ALA A 214 7.47 7.78 13.18
C ALA A 214 7.61 6.98 14.50
N THR A 215 8.40 5.91 14.52
CA THR A 215 8.71 5.15 15.74
C THR A 215 9.87 5.77 16.50
N THR A 216 10.85 6.37 15.82
CA THR A 216 12.04 6.99 16.43
C THR A 216 11.86 8.47 16.75
N ALA A 217 10.85 9.13 16.18
CA ALA A 217 10.52 10.53 16.44
C ALA A 217 10.33 10.78 17.94
N SER A 218 11.21 11.60 18.52
CA SER A 218 11.38 11.70 19.98
C SER A 218 10.30 12.52 20.70
N ASP A 219 9.47 13.27 19.99
CA ASP A 219 8.55 14.25 20.60
C ASP A 219 7.05 14.05 20.29
N GLY A 220 6.68 12.94 19.67
CA GLY A 220 5.26 12.61 19.40
C GLY A 220 4.54 13.55 18.43
N ALA A 221 5.20 14.62 17.97
CA ALA A 221 4.77 15.44 16.84
C ALA A 221 5.21 14.76 15.54
N PRO A 222 4.27 14.33 14.69
CA PRO A 222 4.61 13.79 13.38
C PRO A 222 5.25 14.90 12.53
N GLU A 223 6.44 14.67 11.99
CA GLU A 223 7.03 15.61 11.05
C GLU A 223 6.24 15.58 9.74
N PRO A 224 5.90 16.75 9.16
CA PRO A 224 4.99 16.87 8.01
C PRO A 224 5.45 16.05 6.79
N ASP A 225 6.75 15.79 6.65
CA ASP A 225 7.35 15.28 5.41
C ASP A 225 7.95 13.86 5.55
N MET A 226 7.61 13.10 6.61
CA MET A 226 8.19 11.77 6.88
C MET A 226 8.11 10.80 5.69
N LEU A 227 6.98 10.77 4.99
CA LEU A 227 6.81 9.87 3.84
C LEU A 227 7.65 10.33 2.64
N GLU A 228 7.75 11.64 2.40
CA GLU A 228 8.54 12.20 1.30
C GLU A 228 10.04 11.94 1.53
N THR A 229 10.53 12.22 2.75
CA THR A 229 11.87 11.88 3.19
C THR A 229 12.17 10.39 3.04
N ALA A 230 11.24 9.51 3.41
CA ALA A 230 11.38 8.07 3.24
C ALA A 230 11.43 7.64 1.75
N VAL A 231 10.64 8.27 0.87
CA VAL A 231 10.67 8.02 -0.58
C VAL A 231 12.04 8.37 -1.15
N LEU A 232 12.57 9.55 -0.85
CA LEU A 232 13.90 9.98 -1.30
C LEU A 232 15.00 9.05 -0.80
N ALA A 233 14.97 8.71 0.49
CA ALA A 233 15.98 7.86 1.12
C ALA A 233 15.99 6.43 0.57
N ALA A 234 14.79 5.83 0.40
CA ALA A 234 14.63 4.53 -0.21
C ALA A 234 15.11 4.51 -1.66
N GLY A 235 14.85 5.58 -2.42
CA GLY A 235 15.33 5.74 -3.79
C GLY A 235 16.87 5.75 -3.87
N ILE A 236 17.54 6.51 -3.01
CA ILE A 236 19.02 6.60 -2.97
C ILE A 236 19.66 5.24 -2.66
N ARG A 237 19.03 4.42 -1.82
CA ARG A 237 19.55 3.11 -1.42
C ARG A 237 18.84 1.94 -2.10
N HIS A 238 18.07 2.19 -3.15
CA HIS A 238 17.19 1.19 -3.77
C HIS A 238 17.94 -0.11 -4.13
N ASP A 239 19.06 -0.01 -4.85
CA ASP A 239 19.89 -1.16 -5.23
C ASP A 239 20.35 -1.99 -4.03
N ARG A 240 20.65 -1.32 -2.91
CA ARG A 240 21.12 -2.00 -1.70
C ARG A 240 19.96 -2.73 -1.00
N ILE A 241 18.77 -2.14 -1.01
CA ILE A 241 17.54 -2.76 -0.49
C ILE A 241 17.18 -3.98 -1.35
N VAL A 242 17.19 -3.84 -2.68
CA VAL A 242 16.95 -4.95 -3.62
C VAL A 242 17.93 -6.10 -3.40
N LYS A 243 19.23 -5.80 -3.32
CA LYS A 243 20.26 -6.81 -3.06
C LYS A 243 20.07 -7.53 -1.73
N ALA A 244 19.70 -6.81 -0.67
CA ALA A 244 19.43 -7.39 0.65
C ALA A 244 18.18 -8.30 0.62
N CYS A 245 17.11 -7.88 -0.04
CA CYS A 245 15.89 -8.68 -0.23
C CYS A 245 16.12 -10.00 -0.98
N ALA A 246 17.16 -10.07 -1.81
CA ALA A 246 17.51 -11.26 -2.60
C ALA A 246 18.39 -12.28 -1.84
N LYS A 247 18.83 -11.98 -0.61
CA LYS A 247 19.67 -12.87 0.20
C LYS A 247 18.86 -13.95 0.91
N ALA A 248 19.56 -14.95 1.46
CA ALA A 248 18.95 -16.07 2.18
C ALA A 248 18.28 -15.66 3.50
N SER A 249 18.80 -14.62 4.17
CA SER A 249 18.15 -13.99 5.34
C SER A 249 17.88 -12.52 5.06
N PRO A 250 16.78 -12.18 4.35
CA PRO A 250 16.46 -10.80 3.99
C PRO A 250 16.35 -9.86 5.19
N VAL A 251 15.80 -10.34 6.32
CA VAL A 251 15.62 -9.52 7.52
C VAL A 251 16.97 -9.10 8.10
N ASP A 252 17.92 -10.03 8.24
CA ASP A 252 19.25 -9.75 8.81
C ASP A 252 20.05 -8.80 7.91
N GLU A 253 19.89 -8.93 6.59
CA GLU A 253 20.59 -8.12 5.59
C GLU A 253 19.98 -6.72 5.42
N LEU A 254 18.66 -6.59 5.54
CA LEU A 254 17.95 -5.32 5.48
C LEU A 254 18.13 -4.49 6.76
N THR A 255 18.22 -5.14 7.91
CA THR A 255 18.36 -4.47 9.22
C THR A 255 19.46 -3.40 9.24
N PRO A 256 20.73 -3.68 8.85
CA PRO A 256 21.78 -2.65 8.84
C PRO A 256 21.54 -1.55 7.78
N VAL A 257 20.88 -1.87 6.67
CA VAL A 257 20.51 -0.88 5.64
C VAL A 257 19.50 0.10 6.22
N PHE A 258 18.44 -0.42 6.86
CA PHE A 258 17.40 0.39 7.48
C PHE A 258 17.91 1.14 8.71
N ALA A 259 18.78 0.54 9.52
CA ALA A 259 19.42 1.24 10.63
C ALA A 259 20.23 2.45 10.14
N THR A 260 21.00 2.28 9.06
CA THR A 260 21.74 3.40 8.46
C THR A 260 20.80 4.49 7.97
N LEU A 261 19.72 4.12 7.26
CA LEU A 261 18.74 5.09 6.76
C LEU A 261 18.06 5.84 7.91
N LEU A 262 17.48 5.13 8.88
CA LEU A 262 16.78 5.73 10.02
C LEU A 262 17.69 6.59 10.92
N ALA A 263 19.01 6.35 10.93
CA ALA A 263 19.95 7.15 11.72
C ALA A 263 20.31 8.51 11.08
N HIS A 264 20.11 8.66 9.77
CA HIS A 264 20.58 9.82 9.00
C HIS A 264 19.44 10.61 8.35
N LEU A 265 18.20 10.19 8.57
CA LEU A 265 17.03 10.94 8.18
C LEU A 265 16.65 11.89 9.33
N PRO A 266 16.21 13.12 9.01
CA PRO A 266 15.82 14.12 10.01
C PRO A 266 14.74 13.57 10.96
#